data_AF-A0A925EPF4-F1
#
_entry.id   AF-A0A925EPF4-F1
#
_cell.length_a   1.000
_cell.length_b   1.000
_cell.length_c   1.000
_cell.angle_alpha   90.00
_cell.angle_beta   90.00
_cell.angle_gamma   90.00
#
_symmetry.space_group_name_H-M   'P 1'
#
loop_
_entity.id
_entity.type
_entity.pdbx_description
1 polymer ?
#
loop_
_entity_poly.entity_id
_entity_poly.type
_entity_poly.pdbx_seq_one_letter_code
_entity_poly.pdbx_strand_id
1 'polypeptide(L)'
;MPAIKFTTFRNTVIAGAVALIGGIGWLLFSPSDAQVKPAAPTVAKVDAGSVAVPTSGDLRPVDRDILTYLTQSASSNKVKDAFPNQTYKVSFYRDSGNTWNRLKIDLNRNGKWDEKWTLENGSLKKRQVSSQDNEQYDQQYRWRGARWEIKK
;
A
#
# COMPACT_ATOMS: atom_id res chain seq x y z
N MET A 1 -30.85 16.09 24.17
CA MET A 1 -30.66 15.45 22.86
C MET A 1 -29.50 16.13 22.15
N PRO A 2 -28.28 15.55 22.11
CA PRO A 2 -27.15 16.20 21.45
C PRO A 2 -27.12 15.89 19.94
N ALA A 3 -27.13 16.95 19.13
CA ALA A 3 -26.97 16.94 17.69
C ALA A 3 -25.50 16.68 17.31
N ILE A 4 -25.25 15.69 16.45
CA ILE A 4 -23.91 15.40 15.92
C ILE A 4 -23.75 16.15 14.60
N LYS A 5 -22.87 17.16 14.60
CA LYS A 5 -22.48 17.93 13.42
C LYS A 5 -21.44 17.12 12.63
N PHE A 6 -21.80 16.72 11.41
CA PHE A 6 -20.84 16.20 10.43
C PHE A 6 -20.00 17.37 9.91
N THR A 7 -18.68 17.28 9.98
CA THR A 7 -17.79 18.30 9.41
C THR A 7 -16.66 17.63 8.62
N THR A 8 -16.91 17.57 7.31
CA THR A 8 -16.02 17.97 6.22
C THR A 8 -14.62 17.36 6.16
N PHE A 9 -14.48 16.42 5.22
CA PHE A 9 -13.23 16.02 4.58
C PHE A 9 -12.45 17.24 4.07
N ARG A 10 -11.21 17.40 4.52
CA ARG A 10 -10.23 18.27 3.87
C ARG A 10 -9.13 17.41 3.25
N ASN A 11 -9.20 17.30 1.93
CA ASN A 11 -8.08 16.89 1.09
C ASN A 11 -6.97 17.95 1.22
N THR A 12 -5.82 17.57 1.77
CA THR A 12 -4.61 18.39 1.64
C THR A 12 -3.73 17.75 0.59
N VAL A 13 -3.72 18.42 -0.57
CA VAL A 13 -2.74 18.30 -1.64
C VAL A 13 -1.36 18.62 -1.07
N ILE A 14 -0.38 17.72 -1.24
CA ILE A 14 1.04 18.04 -1.05
C ILE A 14 1.64 18.18 -2.44
N ALA A 15 1.67 19.42 -2.91
CA ALA A 15 2.54 19.86 -4.01
C ALA A 15 3.84 20.38 -3.40
N GLY A 16 4.93 20.21 -4.13
CA GLY A 16 6.30 20.16 -3.59
C GLY A 16 6.91 21.48 -3.13
N ALA A 17 8.09 21.35 -2.52
CA ALA A 17 9.20 22.29 -2.68
C ALA A 17 10.49 21.67 -2.12
N VAL A 18 11.49 21.67 -2.98
CA VAL A 18 12.92 21.42 -2.73
C VAL A 18 13.50 22.59 -1.91
N ALA A 19 14.44 22.30 -1.00
CA ALA A 19 15.76 22.96 -0.88
C ALA A 19 16.31 23.08 0.56
N LEU A 20 17.57 22.61 0.70
CA LEU A 20 18.67 23.13 1.52
C LEU A 20 18.76 22.83 3.02
N ILE A 21 19.60 21.84 3.35
CA ILE A 21 20.57 21.82 4.45
C ILE A 21 21.81 21.09 3.89
N GLY A 22 22.86 21.73 3.34
CA GLY A 22 24.06 22.23 4.05
C GLY A 22 24.69 21.15 4.96
N GLY A 23 25.87 20.56 4.77
CA GLY A 23 26.97 20.70 3.81
C GLY A 23 28.12 19.75 4.23
N ILE A 24 29.07 19.57 3.29
CA ILE A 24 30.50 19.23 3.47
C ILE A 24 30.87 17.85 4.06
N GLY A 25 31.46 17.00 3.20
CA GLY A 25 32.29 15.89 3.64
C GLY A 25 32.79 14.96 2.53
N TRP A 26 33.95 15.29 1.95
CA TRP A 26 34.91 14.40 1.28
C TRP A 26 34.66 13.94 -0.18
N LEU A 27 35.35 14.63 -1.10
CA LEU A 27 35.96 14.04 -2.31
C LEU A 27 37.03 13.03 -1.88
N LEU A 28 37.11 11.87 -2.56
CA LEU A 28 38.30 11.38 -3.28
C LEU A 28 38.24 9.87 -3.62
N PHE A 29 38.63 9.55 -4.87
CA PHE A 29 39.17 8.29 -5.43
C PHE A 29 38.24 7.18 -6.00
N SER A 30 38.27 7.08 -7.35
CA SER A 30 38.02 5.89 -8.20
C SER A 30 39.20 4.89 -8.11
N PRO A 31 39.10 3.61 -8.56
CA PRO A 31 39.07 3.28 -10.00
C PRO A 31 38.13 2.12 -10.41
N SER A 32 37.85 2.06 -11.71
CA SER A 32 37.25 0.92 -12.39
C SER A 32 38.27 -0.23 -12.47
N ASP A 33 37.90 -1.40 -11.99
CA ASP A 33 38.54 -2.67 -12.34
C ASP A 33 37.49 -3.66 -12.83
N ALA A 34 37.80 -4.29 -13.94
CA ALA A 34 36.91 -5.13 -14.73
C ALA A 34 37.23 -6.59 -14.45
N GLN A 35 36.22 -7.43 -14.13
CA GLN A 35 36.30 -8.86 -14.43
C GLN A 35 34.94 -9.52 -14.78
N VAL A 36 34.83 -9.83 -16.09
CA VAL A 36 34.42 -11.07 -16.75
C VAL A 36 33.07 -11.77 -16.41
N LYS A 37 32.12 -11.59 -17.35
CA LYS A 37 31.12 -12.52 -17.99
C LYS A 37 30.90 -13.93 -17.39
N PRO A 38 29.65 -14.43 -17.36
CA PRO A 38 29.15 -15.21 -18.52
C PRO A 38 27.78 -14.77 -19.06
N ALA A 39 27.47 -15.26 -20.26
CA ALA A 39 26.37 -14.83 -21.12
C ALA A 39 24.96 -15.16 -20.59
N ALA A 40 24.02 -14.36 -21.13
CA ALA A 40 22.56 -14.30 -20.96
C ALA A 40 21.80 -15.60 -20.61
N PRO A 41 20.62 -15.44 -19.98
CA PRO A 41 19.43 -15.53 -20.80
C PRO A 41 18.79 -14.15 -20.92
N THR A 42 18.32 -13.85 -22.11
CA THR A 42 17.35 -12.78 -22.36
C THR A 42 16.20 -12.97 -21.38
N VAL A 43 16.23 -12.27 -20.25
CA VAL A 43 15.02 -12.05 -19.45
C VAL A 43 14.18 -11.17 -20.34
N ALA A 44 13.21 -11.82 -20.99
CA ALA A 44 12.12 -11.16 -21.67
C ALA A 44 11.74 -9.94 -20.85
N LYS A 45 11.73 -8.78 -21.50
CA LYS A 45 11.06 -7.58 -21.02
C LYS A 45 9.73 -8.03 -20.43
N VAL A 46 9.67 -8.17 -19.11
CA VAL A 46 8.42 -8.42 -18.42
C VAL A 46 7.71 -7.11 -18.62
N ASP A 47 6.80 -7.10 -19.59
CA ASP A 47 5.86 -6.01 -19.79
C ASP A 47 5.43 -5.55 -18.41
N ALA A 48 5.53 -4.24 -18.17
CA ALA A 48 5.03 -3.59 -16.98
C ALA A 48 3.59 -4.06 -16.82
N GLY A 49 3.44 -5.11 -16.02
CA GLY A 49 2.25 -5.92 -16.00
C GLY A 49 1.20 -5.03 -15.38
N SER A 50 0.29 -4.57 -16.24
CA SER A 50 -0.99 -4.01 -15.84
C SER A 50 -1.45 -4.80 -14.63
N VAL A 51 -1.43 -4.16 -13.45
CA VAL A 51 -1.84 -4.80 -12.20
C VAL A 51 -3.27 -5.24 -12.45
N ALA A 52 -3.47 -6.55 -12.64
CA ALA A 52 -4.77 -7.09 -13.03
C ALA A 52 -5.81 -6.61 -12.01
N VAL A 53 -6.62 -5.65 -12.45
CA VAL A 53 -7.72 -5.10 -11.68
C VAL A 53 -8.70 -6.26 -11.48
N PRO A 54 -9.08 -6.60 -10.23
CA PRO A 54 -9.86 -7.80 -9.99
C PRO A 54 -11.24 -7.69 -10.64
N THR A 55 -11.62 -8.74 -11.36
CA THR A 55 -13.01 -9.07 -11.64
C THR A 55 -13.74 -9.17 -10.30
N SER A 56 -14.80 -8.39 -10.12
CA SER A 56 -15.57 -8.35 -8.88
C SER A 56 -16.03 -9.76 -8.47
N GLY A 57 -15.54 -10.30 -7.36
CA GLY A 57 -16.04 -11.58 -6.83
C GLY A 57 -15.08 -12.31 -5.91
N ASP A 58 -13.85 -12.57 -6.36
CA ASP A 58 -12.94 -13.48 -5.67
C ASP A 58 -11.92 -12.77 -4.77
N LEU A 59 -11.67 -13.39 -3.61
CA LEU A 59 -10.65 -12.95 -2.67
C LEU A 59 -9.26 -13.44 -3.11
N ARG A 60 -8.34 -12.51 -3.27
CA ARG A 60 -6.93 -12.80 -3.56
C ARG A 60 -6.24 -13.44 -2.35
N PRO A 61 -5.08 -14.11 -2.53
CA PRO A 61 -4.26 -14.57 -1.41
C PRO A 61 -3.99 -13.45 -0.38
N VAL A 62 -3.60 -12.26 -0.83
CA VAL A 62 -3.38 -11.10 0.06
C VAL A 62 -4.63 -10.70 0.84
N ASP A 63 -5.82 -10.82 0.24
CA ASP A 63 -7.07 -10.46 0.92
C ASP A 63 -7.37 -11.45 2.06
N ARG A 64 -7.10 -12.75 1.83
CA ARG A 64 -7.26 -13.81 2.83
C ARG A 64 -6.25 -13.70 3.97
N ASP A 65 -5.01 -13.39 3.65
CA ASP A 65 -3.94 -13.18 4.64
C ASP A 65 -4.25 -11.97 5.53
N ILE A 66 -4.74 -10.88 4.94
CA ILE A 66 -5.19 -9.71 5.70
C ILE A 66 -6.36 -10.06 6.60
N LEU A 67 -7.40 -10.75 6.09
CA LEU A 67 -8.54 -11.18 6.91
C LEU A 67 -8.10 -12.04 8.09
N THR A 68 -7.16 -12.95 7.88
CA THR A 68 -6.57 -13.79 8.94
C THR A 68 -5.79 -12.95 9.95
N TYR A 69 -5.04 -11.95 9.49
CA TYR A 69 -4.31 -11.04 10.39
C TYR A 69 -5.26 -10.17 11.22
N LEU A 70 -6.39 -9.76 10.66
CA LEU A 70 -7.38 -8.94 11.36
C LEU A 70 -8.08 -9.67 12.52
N THR A 71 -8.06 -11.01 12.57
CA THR A 71 -8.57 -11.75 13.73
C THR A 71 -7.62 -11.70 14.92
N GLN A 72 -6.38 -11.26 14.72
CA GLN A 72 -5.39 -11.12 15.79
C GLN A 72 -5.55 -9.76 16.49
N SER A 73 -5.36 -9.76 17.81
CA SER A 73 -5.40 -8.53 18.60
C SER A 73 -4.24 -7.60 18.24
N ALA A 74 -4.54 -6.32 18.00
CA ALA A 74 -3.53 -5.31 17.72
C ALA A 74 -2.74 -4.95 18.99
N SER A 75 -1.47 -5.36 19.06
CA SER A 75 -0.56 -5.01 20.16
C SER A 75 0.08 -3.62 20.02
N SER A 76 0.06 -3.05 18.81
CA SER A 76 0.68 -1.76 18.49
C SER A 76 -0.30 -0.84 17.76
N ASN A 77 -0.03 0.47 17.79
CA ASN A 77 -0.75 1.46 16.99
C ASN A 77 -0.44 1.36 15.49
N LYS A 78 0.69 0.74 15.12
CA LYS A 78 1.12 0.64 13.73
C LYS A 78 2.03 -0.56 13.51
N VAL A 79 1.84 -1.24 12.39
CA VAL A 79 2.73 -2.29 11.88
C VAL A 79 3.12 -1.91 10.47
N LYS A 80 4.42 -1.71 10.21
CA LYS A 80 4.93 -1.21 8.91
C LYS A 80 5.04 -2.29 7.84
N ASP A 81 5.27 -3.53 8.25
CA ASP A 81 5.33 -4.68 7.36
C ASP A 81 4.85 -5.89 8.15
N ALA A 82 3.58 -6.25 7.96
CA ALA A 82 2.99 -7.40 8.64
C ALA A 82 3.38 -8.74 7.99
N PHE A 83 3.85 -8.72 6.74
CA PHE A 83 4.12 -9.92 5.95
C PHE A 83 5.48 -9.84 5.24
N PRO A 84 6.60 -9.79 6.00
CA PRO A 84 7.92 -9.53 5.42
C PRO A 84 8.40 -10.60 4.42
N ASN A 85 7.85 -11.82 4.51
CA ASN A 85 8.20 -12.96 3.65
C ASN A 85 7.30 -13.09 2.41
N GLN A 86 6.33 -12.20 2.22
CA GLN A 86 5.46 -12.20 1.05
C GLN A 86 6.01 -11.32 -0.07
N THR A 87 5.49 -11.53 -1.28
CA THR A 87 5.82 -10.70 -2.46
C THR A 87 5.24 -9.29 -2.38
N TYR A 88 4.31 -9.06 -1.46
CA TYR A 88 3.69 -7.79 -1.15
C TYR A 88 4.04 -7.34 0.26
N LYS A 89 3.84 -6.05 0.54
CA LYS A 89 3.99 -5.44 1.85
C LYS A 89 2.66 -4.84 2.29
N VAL A 90 2.28 -5.11 3.54
CA VAL A 90 1.08 -4.52 4.16
C VAL A 90 1.46 -3.75 5.41
N SER A 91 1.07 -2.48 5.44
CA SER A 91 1.15 -1.63 6.63
C SER A 91 -0.24 -1.50 7.27
N PHE A 92 -0.36 -1.84 8.56
CA PHE A 92 -1.56 -1.65 9.35
C PHE A 92 -1.44 -0.42 10.26
N TYR A 93 -2.54 0.32 10.40
CA TYR A 93 -2.64 1.54 11.19
C TYR A 93 -3.87 1.49 12.08
N ARG A 94 -3.66 1.84 13.35
CA ARG A 94 -4.68 2.11 14.36
C ARG A 94 -4.54 3.58 14.72
N ASP A 95 -5.06 4.44 13.84
CA ASP A 95 -5.01 5.89 14.03
C ASP A 95 -5.96 6.37 15.17
N SER A 96 -6.98 5.57 15.51
CA SER A 96 -8.02 5.89 16.50
C SER A 96 -8.69 4.60 17.00
N GLY A 97 -9.09 4.60 18.29
CA GLY A 97 -9.73 3.46 18.93
C GLY A 97 -8.78 2.27 19.18
N ASN A 98 -9.37 1.12 19.47
CA ASN A 98 -8.62 -0.09 19.84
C ASN A 98 -8.44 -1.10 18.70
N THR A 99 -9.05 -0.84 17.54
CA THR A 99 -9.05 -1.73 16.37
C THR A 99 -8.33 -1.11 15.18
N TRP A 100 -7.85 -1.93 14.25
CA TRP A 100 -7.36 -1.46 12.96
C TRP A 100 -8.41 -0.61 12.25
N ASN A 101 -8.02 0.54 11.72
CA ASN A 101 -8.91 1.46 11.00
C ASN A 101 -8.44 1.75 9.57
N ARG A 102 -7.18 1.48 9.27
CA ARG A 102 -6.60 1.69 7.95
C ARG A 102 -5.47 0.71 7.69
N LEU A 103 -5.34 0.27 6.45
CA LEU A 103 -4.15 -0.43 5.97
C LEU A 103 -3.76 0.07 4.58
N LYS A 104 -2.50 -0.11 4.24
CA LYS A 104 -1.94 0.18 2.92
C LYS A 104 -1.21 -1.05 2.41
N ILE A 105 -1.35 -1.32 1.12
CA ILE A 105 -0.78 -2.48 0.44
C ILE A 105 0.09 -1.98 -0.70
N ASP A 106 1.31 -2.50 -0.73
CA ASP A 106 2.27 -2.37 -1.82
C ASP A 106 2.42 -3.80 -2.38
N LEU A 107 1.82 -4.07 -3.54
CA LEU A 107 1.66 -5.40 -4.11
C LEU A 107 2.95 -5.95 -4.70
N ASN A 108 3.89 -5.08 -5.05
CA ASN A 108 5.14 -5.43 -5.74
C ASN A 108 6.41 -5.03 -4.94
N ARG A 109 6.24 -4.47 -3.74
CA ARG A 109 7.30 -3.98 -2.85
C ARG A 109 8.19 -2.91 -3.47
N ASN A 110 7.65 -2.10 -4.37
CA ASN A 110 8.38 -1.02 -5.03
C ASN A 110 8.46 0.28 -4.20
N GLY A 111 7.85 0.30 -3.01
CA GLY A 111 7.81 1.46 -2.13
C GLY A 111 6.65 2.42 -2.37
N LYS A 112 5.72 2.09 -3.27
CA LYS A 112 4.50 2.84 -3.53
C LYS A 112 3.27 2.03 -3.11
N TRP A 113 2.22 2.74 -2.71
CA TRP A 113 1.01 2.09 -2.23
C TRP A 113 -0.02 1.89 -3.34
N ASP A 114 -0.05 0.68 -3.91
CA ASP A 114 -1.09 0.27 -4.86
C ASP A 114 -2.49 0.35 -4.28
N GLU A 115 -2.65 0.00 -3.00
CA GLU A 115 -3.97 -0.02 -2.37
C GLU A 115 -4.00 0.59 -0.99
N LYS A 116 -5.16 1.17 -0.68
CA LYS A 116 -5.49 1.68 0.64
C LYS A 116 -6.84 1.18 1.04
N TRP A 117 -6.92 0.50 2.17
CA TRP A 117 -8.18 0.01 2.69
C TRP A 117 -8.54 0.74 3.99
N THR A 118 -9.84 0.93 4.19
CA THR A 118 -10.42 1.51 5.40
C THR A 118 -11.25 0.46 6.10
N LEU A 119 -11.04 0.36 7.40
CA LEU A 119 -11.75 -0.50 8.31
C LEU A 119 -12.60 0.34 9.25
N GLU A 120 -13.76 -0.19 9.60
CA GLU A 120 -14.68 0.40 10.57
C GLU A 120 -14.89 -0.65 11.66
N ASN A 121 -14.55 -0.32 12.91
CA ASN A 121 -14.60 -1.24 14.05
C ASN A 121 -13.86 -2.57 13.80
N GLY A 122 -12.69 -2.51 13.16
CA GLY A 122 -11.88 -3.69 12.81
C GLY A 122 -12.38 -4.50 11.61
N SER A 123 -13.51 -4.13 11.00
CA SER A 123 -14.07 -4.80 9.84
C SER A 123 -13.78 -4.05 8.55
N LEU A 124 -13.50 -4.77 7.45
CA LEU A 124 -13.29 -4.16 6.14
C LEU A 124 -14.52 -3.36 5.70
N LYS A 125 -14.30 -2.14 5.20
CA LYS A 125 -15.38 -1.26 4.71
C LYS A 125 -15.18 -0.81 3.28
N LYS A 126 -13.99 -0.28 3.00
CA LYS A 126 -13.66 0.35 1.73
C LYS A 126 -12.28 -0.10 1.27
N ARG A 127 -12.14 -0.32 -0.03
CA ARG A 127 -10.87 -0.52 -0.70
C ARG A 127 -10.72 0.53 -1.79
N GLN A 128 -9.53 1.11 -1.88
CA GLN A 128 -9.14 2.08 -2.89
C GLN A 128 -7.90 1.54 -3.59
N VAL A 129 -7.92 1.52 -4.92
CA VAL A 129 -6.85 0.96 -5.75
C VAL A 129 -6.30 2.06 -6.64
N SER A 130 -4.98 2.10 -6.76
CA SER A 130 -4.22 2.92 -7.69
C SER A 130 -3.74 2.01 -8.82
N SER A 131 -4.49 1.97 -9.92
CA SER A 131 -4.20 1.08 -11.05
C SER A 131 -2.91 1.42 -11.79
N GLN A 132 -2.42 2.65 -11.62
CA GLN A 132 -1.23 3.19 -12.28
C GLN A 132 0.00 3.24 -11.36
N ASP A 133 -0.07 2.64 -10.16
CA ASP A 133 1.06 2.61 -9.21
C ASP A 133 1.63 4.03 -8.96
N ASN A 134 0.73 5.00 -8.80
CA ASN A 134 1.06 6.42 -8.64
C ASN A 134 0.44 7.01 -7.37
N GLU A 135 -0.09 6.14 -6.50
CA GLU A 135 -0.81 6.46 -5.26
C GLU A 135 -2.06 7.32 -5.47
N GLN A 136 -2.47 7.55 -6.73
CA GLN A 136 -3.76 8.13 -7.07
C GLN A 136 -4.77 6.99 -7.17
N TYR A 137 -5.73 7.00 -6.26
CA TYR A 137 -6.72 5.93 -6.19
C TYR A 137 -7.90 6.21 -7.13
N ASP A 138 -7.81 5.66 -8.33
CA ASP A 138 -8.79 5.78 -9.42
C ASP A 138 -9.99 4.85 -9.26
N GLN A 139 -9.87 3.79 -8.45
CA GLN A 139 -10.94 2.82 -8.23
C GLN A 139 -11.32 2.71 -6.77
N GLN A 140 -12.61 2.46 -6.53
CA GLN A 140 -13.16 2.28 -5.19
C GLN A 140 -14.07 1.06 -5.13
N TYR A 141 -13.94 0.30 -4.05
CA TYR A 141 -14.69 -0.90 -3.78
C TYR A 141 -15.30 -0.83 -2.37
N ARG A 142 -16.43 -1.50 -2.19
CA ARG A 142 -17.12 -1.69 -0.91
C ARG A 142 -17.05 -3.15 -0.50
N TRP A 143 -16.81 -3.39 0.78
CA TRP A 143 -16.85 -4.74 1.33
C TRP A 143 -18.28 -5.21 1.56
N ARG A 144 -18.61 -6.44 1.16
CA ARG A 144 -19.92 -7.08 1.38
C ARG A 144 -19.82 -8.37 2.20
N GLY A 145 -18.91 -8.43 3.16
CA GLY A 145 -18.73 -9.57 4.05
C GLY A 145 -17.88 -10.71 3.47
N ALA A 146 -18.03 -11.01 2.17
CA ALA A 146 -17.29 -12.08 1.50
C ALA A 146 -16.53 -11.64 0.24
N ARG A 147 -16.85 -10.46 -0.31
CA ARG A 147 -16.29 -9.98 -1.58
C ARG A 147 -16.22 -8.47 -1.64
N TRP A 148 -15.36 -8.00 -2.55
CA TRP A 148 -15.29 -6.61 -2.97
C TRP A 148 -16.28 -6.34 -4.11
N GLU A 149 -17.13 -5.33 -3.94
CA GLU A 149 -17.99 -4.82 -5.01
C GLU A 149 -17.49 -3.45 -5.48
N ILE A 150 -17.36 -3.28 -6.79
CA ILE A 150 -17.04 -1.98 -7.39
C ILE A 150 -18.10 -0.96 -6.98
N LYS A 151 -17.63 0.18 -6.47
CA LYS A 151 -18.47 1.36 -6.27
C LYS A 151 -18.49 2.14 -7.58
N LYS A 152 -19.50 1.88 -8.41
CA LYS A 152 -19.82 2.68 -9.59
C LYS A 152 -20.21 4.11 -9.20
#